data_AF-X1LA17-F1
#
_entry.id   AF-X1LA17-F1
#
_cell.length_a   1.000
_cell.length_b   1.000
_cell.length_c   1.000
_cell.angle_alpha   90.00
_cell.angle_beta   90.00
_cell.angle_gamma   90.00
#
_symmetry.space_group_name_H-M   'P 1'
#
loop_
_entity.id
_entity.type
_entity.pdbx_description
1 polymer ?
#
loop_
_entity_poly.entity_id
_entity_poly.type
_entity_poly.pdbx_seq_one_letter_code
_entity_poly.pdbx_strand_id
1 'polypeptide(L)' 'PKVEGICDNDGATLIQRPDDCLEVVANRLKTYHRQTEPVVDYYKKNNTICDIDANEDADEVSELIFENLDALVKA' A
#
# COMPACT_ATOMS: atom_id res chain seq x y z
N PRO A 1 -11.72 -9.36 -9.73
CA PRO A 1 -12.84 -10.32 -9.87
C PRO A 1 -12.73 -11.04 -11.21
N LYS A 2 -12.98 -12.35 -11.26
CA LYS A 2 -13.02 -13.16 -12.49
C LYS A 2 -14.28 -12.88 -13.32
N VAL A 3 -15.37 -12.50 -12.64
CA VAL A 3 -16.62 -12.06 -13.26
C VAL A 3 -16.87 -10.61 -12.86
N GLU A 4 -17.11 -9.74 -13.84
CA GLU A 4 -17.33 -8.32 -13.58
C GLU A 4 -18.47 -8.09 -12.57
N GLY A 5 -18.22 -7.25 -11.57
CA GLY A 5 -19.21 -6.89 -10.54
C GLY A 5 -19.51 -7.97 -9.50
N ILE A 6 -18.85 -9.14 -9.53
CA ILE A 6 -19.11 -10.25 -8.59
C ILE A 6 -17.83 -10.62 -7.83
N CYS A 7 -17.96 -10.79 -6.51
CA CYS A 7 -16.87 -11.23 -5.66
C CYS A 7 -16.49 -12.68 -5.93
N ASP A 8 -15.19 -12.95 -6.06
CA ASP A 8 -14.66 -14.29 -6.34
C ASP A 8 -14.78 -15.26 -5.15
N ASN A 9 -14.94 -14.73 -3.93
CA ASN A 9 -14.93 -15.52 -2.70
C ASN A 9 -16.35 -15.90 -2.22
N ASP A 10 -17.29 -14.96 -2.24
CA ASP A 10 -18.63 -15.14 -1.66
C ASP A 10 -19.77 -14.89 -2.66
N GLY A 11 -19.47 -14.47 -3.90
CA GLY A 11 -20.46 -14.21 -4.94
C GLY A 11 -21.30 -12.94 -4.72
N ALA A 12 -20.97 -12.09 -3.74
CA ALA A 12 -21.67 -10.84 -3.52
C ALA A 12 -21.45 -9.84 -4.68
N THR A 13 -22.43 -8.95 -4.89
CA THR A 13 -22.31 -7.83 -5.83
C THR A 13 -21.33 -6.79 -5.30
N LEU A 14 -20.35 -6.44 -6.14
CA LEU A 14 -19.37 -5.40 -5.83
C LEU A 14 -19.96 -4.01 -6.06
N ILE A 15 -19.59 -3.08 -5.20
CA ILE A 15 -19.92 -1.66 -5.33
C ILE A 15 -18.63 -0.84 -5.25
N GLN A 16 -18.62 0.30 -5.94
CA GLN A 16 -17.60 1.32 -5.70
C GLN A 16 -17.92 2.00 -4.36
N ARG A 17 -16.89 2.23 -3.54
CA ARG A 17 -17.11 2.98 -2.30
C ARG A 17 -17.43 4.43 -2.62
N PRO A 18 -18.27 5.10 -1.81
CA PRO A 18 -18.66 6.49 -2.07
C PRO A 18 -17.48 7.48 -2.03
N ASP A 19 -16.37 7.11 -1.38
CA ASP A 19 -15.16 7.93 -1.26
C ASP A 19 -14.09 7.65 -2.32
N ASP A 20 -14.32 6.72 -3.24
CA ASP A 20 -13.40 6.39 -4.34
C ASP A 20 -13.63 7.29 -5.58
N CYS A 21 -14.00 8.55 -5.36
CA CYS A 21 -14.11 9.55 -6.43
C CYS A 21 -12.86 10.43 -6.49
N LEU A 22 -12.55 10.95 -7.69
CA LEU A 22 -11.30 11.70 -7.95
C LEU A 22 -11.04 12.83 -6.95
N GLU A 23 -12.07 13.61 -6.63
CA GLU A 23 -11.97 14.73 -5.69
C GLU A 23 -11.59 14.26 -4.27
N VAL A 24 -12.25 13.21 -3.78
CA VAL A 24 -11.98 12.67 -2.44
C VAL A 24 -10.62 11.99 -2.39
N VAL A 25 -10.24 11.22 -3.41
CA VAL A 25 -8.93 10.58 -3.52
C VAL A 25 -7.80 11.62 -3.52
N ALA A 26 -7.92 12.70 -4.31
CA ALA A 26 -6.91 13.76 -4.35
C ALA A 26 -6.71 14.42 -2.97
N ASN A 27 -7.81 14.71 -2.27
CA ASN A 27 -7.75 15.27 -0.92
C ASN A 27 -7.17 14.29 0.11
N ARG A 28 -7.47 12.99 -0.02
CA ARG A 28 -6.90 11.93 0.81
C ARG A 28 -5.39 11.80 0.62
N LEU A 29 -4.92 11.78 -0.63
CA LEU A 29 -3.49 11.72 -0.94
C LEU A 29 -2.74 12.95 -0.40
N LYS A 30 -3.27 14.17 -0.62
CA LYS A 30 -2.68 15.39 -0.06
C LYS A 30 -2.57 15.34 1.46
N THR A 31 -3.60 14.83 2.13
CA THR A 31 -3.61 14.68 3.59
C THR A 31 -2.61 13.63 4.06
N TYR A 32 -2.56 12.48 3.37
CA TYR A 32 -1.61 11.41 3.64
C TYR A 32 -0.17 11.92 3.54
N HIS A 33 0.23 12.56 2.42
CA HIS A 33 1.58 13.11 2.27
C HIS A 33 1.94 14.09 3.40
N ARG A 34 1.06 15.06 3.66
CA ARG A 34 1.28 16.06 4.73
C ARG A 34 1.47 15.44 6.12
N GLN A 35 0.79 14.34 6.42
CA GLN A 35 0.81 13.72 7.75
C GLN A 35 1.87 12.62 7.88
N THR A 36 2.12 11.88 6.80
CA THR A 36 2.98 10.69 6.79
C THR A 36 4.44 11.04 6.48
N GLU A 37 4.72 12.02 5.62
CA GLU A 37 6.11 12.40 5.29
C GLU A 37 6.96 12.75 6.53
N PRO A 38 6.47 13.54 7.52
CA PRO A 38 7.24 13.79 8.74
C PRO A 38 7.53 12.53 9.57
N VAL A 39 6.65 11.53 9.51
CA VAL A 39 6.83 10.23 10.19
C VAL A 39 7.88 9.39 9.47
N VAL A 40 7.85 9.38 8.14
CA VAL A 40 8.86 8.74 7.29
C VAL A 40 10.24 9.35 7.58
N ASP A 41 10.34 10.68 7.61
CA ASP A 41 11.59 11.40 7.91
C ASP A 41 12.16 11.04 9.29
N TYR A 42 11.30 10.84 10.29
CA TYR A 42 11.71 10.41 11.61
C TYR A 42 12.40 9.03 11.56
N TYR A 43 11.79 8.05 10.88
CA TYR A 43 12.40 6.71 10.78
C TYR A 43 13.63 6.68 9.86
N LYS A 44 13.67 7.52 8.81
CA LYS A 44 14.87 7.70 7.96
C LYS A 44 16.07 8.16 8.77
N LYS A 45 15.88 9.14 9.66
CA LYS A 45 16.96 9.64 10.54
C LYS A 45 17.48 8.58 11.52
N ASN A 46 16.65 7.61 11.89
CA ASN A 46 17.02 6.55 12.81
C ASN A 46 17.59 5.31 12.11
N ASN A 47 17.68 5.30 10.77
CA ASN A 47 18.05 4.12 9.97
C ASN A 47 17.19 2.88 10.27
N THR A 48 15.90 3.07 10.59
CA THR A 48 14.95 1.99 10.91
C THR A 48 13.80 1.90 9.90
N ILE A 49 14.04 2.27 8.65
CA ILE A 49 13.05 2.23 7.57
C ILE A 49 13.68 1.58 6.34
N CYS A 50 12.87 0.80 5.63
CA CYS A 50 13.19 0.24 4.33
C CYS A 50 12.23 0.85 3.32
N ASP A 51 12.76 1.54 2.31
CA ASP A 51 11.97 2.10 1.21
C ASP A 51 11.75 0.98 0.17
N ILE A 52 10.49 0.71 -0.18
CA ILE A 52 10.08 -0.35 -1.11
C ILE A 52 9.24 0.30 -2.22
N ASP A 53 9.56 -0.01 -3.48
CA ASP A 53 8.75 0.40 -4.62
C ASP A 53 7.51 -0.49 -4.72
N ALA A 54 6.33 0.12 -4.70
CA ALA A 54 5.04 -0.56 -4.73
C ALA A 54 4.31 -0.41 -6.08
N ASN A 55 5.01 -0.01 -7.15
CA ASN A 55 4.42 0.12 -8.49
C ASN A 55 4.43 -1.20 -9.30
N GLU A 56 5.12 -2.24 -8.82
CA GLU A 56 5.19 -3.56 -9.47
C GLU A 56 4.00 -4.46 -9.11
N ASP A 57 3.98 -5.69 -9.63
CA ASP A 57 2.94 -6.67 -9.28
C ASP A 57 2.92 -7.01 -7.79
N ALA A 58 1.74 -7.34 -7.25
CA ALA A 58 1.57 -7.60 -5.83
C ALA A 58 2.42 -8.76 -5.32
N ASP A 59 2.63 -9.80 -6.14
CA ASP A 59 3.46 -10.94 -5.77
C ASP A 59 4.94 -10.52 -5.71
N GLU A 60 5.42 -9.74 -6.68
CA GLU A 60 6.81 -9.23 -6.72
C GLU A 60 7.12 -8.29 -5.55
N VAL A 61 6.20 -7.38 -5.23
CA VAL A 61 6.35 -6.47 -4.07
C VAL A 61 6.36 -7.28 -2.78
N SER A 62 5.53 -8.34 -2.68
CA SER A 62 5.48 -9.20 -1.50
C SER A 62 6.78 -9.96 -1.30
N GLU A 63 7.35 -10.53 -2.36
CA GLU A 63 8.66 -11.20 -2.32
C GLU A 63 9.75 -10.23 -1.85
N LEU A 64 9.81 -9.03 -2.41
CA LEU A 64 10.77 -8.00 -2.01
C LEU A 64 10.65 -7.62 -0.53
N ILE A 65 9.43 -7.50 0.00
CA ILE A 65 9.20 -7.26 1.44
C ILE A 65 9.81 -8.39 2.28
N PHE A 66 9.54 -9.65 1.95
CA PHE A 66 10.06 -10.79 2.71
C PHE A 66 11.57 -10.91 2.65
N GLU A 67 12.18 -10.67 1.49
CA GLU A 67 13.64 -10.67 1.35
C GLU A 67 14.31 -9.64 2.28
N ASN A 68 13.76 -8.43 2.35
CA ASN A 68 14.25 -7.38 3.24
C ASN A 68 14.09 -7.76 4.72
N LEU A 69 12.96 -8.36 5.09
CA LEU A 69 12.72 -8.83 6.46
C LEU A 69 13.66 -9.98 6.85
N ASP A 70 13.88 -10.94 5.97
CA ASP A 70 14.78 -12.08 6.20
C ASP A 70 16.24 -11.63 6.38
N ALA A 71 16.67 -10.61 5.62
CA ALA A 71 17.99 -10.02 5.76
C ALA A 71 18.22 -9.42 7.16
N LEU A 72 17.17 -8.86 7.79
CA LEU A 72 17.24 -8.32 9.16
C LEU A 72 17.35 -9.40 10.23
N VAL A 73 16.78 -10.59 10.00
CA VAL A 73 16.86 -11.72 10.95
C VAL A 73 18.22 -12.43 10.89
N LYS A 74 18.89 -12.37 9.73
CA LYS A 74 20.19 -13.02 9.50
C LYS A 74 21.40 -12.15 9.90
N ALA A 75 21.19 -10.85 10.12
CA ALA A 75 22.21 -9.89 10.55
C ALA A 75 22.37 -9.88 12.07
#